data_AF-A0A9E3JXY2-F1
#
_entry.id   AF-A0A9E3JXY2-F1
#
_cell.length_a   1.000
_cell.length_b   1.000
_cell.length_c   1.000
_cell.angle_alpha   90.00
_cell.angle_beta   90.00
_cell.angle_gamma   90.00
#
_symmetry.space_group_name_H-M   'P 1'
#
loop_
_entity.id
_entity.type
_entity.pdbx_description
1 polymer ?
#
loop_
_entity_poly.entity_id
_entity_poly.type
_entity_poly.pdbx_seq_one_letter_code
_entity_poly.pdbx_strand_id
1 'polypeptide(L)'
;MFVGFRTFIHVLLACTCLPAAVAYARVGEAEVREGPRGGPCFTITPHEERLGTPDFQGIVVWEGAHPLWKMTMPKERTFPLTYGMCVPYGGRVASLPRTVSGPLVPGRIYSLRIEARPGGGGRTAPFYEARFCLARQHDGSAAVHQIANADRERPRMAGCLPPGD
;
A
#
# COMPACT_ATOMS: atom_id res chain seq x y z
N MET A 1 45.70 1.95 -67.51
CA MET A 1 45.84 1.52 -66.10
C MET A 1 44.92 2.41 -65.28
N PHE A 2 43.70 1.95 -64.96
CA PHE A 2 42.76 2.66 -64.09
C PHE A 2 42.20 1.62 -63.11
N VAL A 3 42.47 1.85 -61.83
CA VAL A 3 42.12 0.96 -60.72
C VAL A 3 40.68 1.27 -60.32
N GLY A 4 39.74 0.37 -60.64
CA GLY A 4 38.37 0.42 -60.17
C GLY A 4 38.26 -0.26 -58.81
N PHE A 5 38.32 0.51 -57.73
CA PHE A 5 38.17 0.01 -56.36
C PHE A 5 36.70 -0.37 -56.12
N ARG A 6 36.42 -1.68 -56.02
CA ARG A 6 35.07 -2.21 -55.72
C ARG A 6 34.75 -1.90 -54.26
N THR A 7 33.79 -1.01 -54.05
CA THR A 7 33.26 -0.62 -52.74
C THR A 7 32.65 -1.84 -52.04
N PHE A 8 33.33 -2.34 -51.00
CA PHE A 8 32.77 -3.33 -50.08
C PHE A 8 31.74 -2.65 -49.18
N ILE A 9 30.46 -2.94 -49.40
CA ILE A 9 29.36 -2.51 -48.52
C ILE A 9 29.40 -3.41 -47.28
N HIS A 10 30.05 -2.94 -46.22
CA HIS A 10 29.93 -3.55 -44.90
C HIS A 10 28.56 -3.21 -44.31
N VAL A 11 27.62 -4.16 -44.39
CA VAL A 11 26.34 -4.11 -43.67
C VAL A 11 26.64 -4.26 -42.18
N LEU A 12 26.79 -3.12 -41.49
CA LEU A 12 26.82 -3.06 -40.03
C LEU A 12 25.40 -3.29 -39.50
N LEU A 13 25.11 -4.56 -39.18
CA LEU A 13 23.90 -4.95 -38.47
C LEU A 13 24.01 -4.47 -37.01
N ALA A 14 23.60 -3.23 -36.75
CA ALA A 14 23.50 -2.69 -35.41
C ALA A 14 22.37 -3.41 -34.66
N CYS A 15 22.74 -4.41 -33.84
CA CYS A 15 21.83 -5.06 -32.92
C CYS A 15 21.50 -4.07 -31.79
N THR A 16 20.46 -3.26 -31.99
CA THR A 16 19.95 -2.37 -30.95
C THR A 16 19.19 -3.19 -29.92
N CYS A 17 19.91 -3.69 -28.91
CA CYS A 17 19.31 -4.17 -27.67
C CYS A 17 18.65 -2.99 -26.96
N LEU A 18 17.39 -2.70 -27.29
CA LEU A 18 16.54 -1.82 -26.49
C LEU A 18 16.36 -2.50 -25.13
N PRO A 19 16.75 -1.88 -24.00
CA PRO A 19 16.37 -2.42 -22.70
C PRO A 19 14.85 -2.38 -22.63
N ALA A 20 14.22 -3.54 -22.55
CA ALA A 20 12.80 -3.64 -22.23
C ALA A 20 12.60 -2.95 -20.87
N ALA A 21 11.95 -1.79 -20.87
CA ALA A 21 11.59 -1.11 -19.65
C ALA A 21 10.62 -2.01 -18.88
N VAL A 22 11.14 -2.70 -17.86
CA VAL A 22 10.32 -3.47 -16.93
C VAL A 22 9.51 -2.45 -16.14
N ALA A 23 8.26 -2.24 -16.55
CA ALA A 23 7.32 -1.41 -15.82
C ALA A 23 6.99 -2.12 -14.50
N TYR A 24 7.71 -1.78 -13.44
CA TYR A 24 7.35 -2.22 -12.10
C TYR A 24 5.94 -1.72 -11.80
N ALA A 25 5.06 -2.62 -11.35
CA ALA A 25 3.73 -2.25 -10.93
C ALA A 25 3.82 -1.21 -9.80
N ARG A 26 3.15 -0.07 -9.99
CA ARG A 26 3.13 1.03 -9.01
C ARG A 26 2.55 0.56 -7.68
N VAL A 27 3.10 1.05 -6.58
CA VAL A 27 2.49 0.94 -5.24
C VAL A 27 1.89 2.31 -4.89
N GLY A 28 0.61 2.34 -4.54
CA GLY A 28 -0.10 3.54 -4.11
C GLY A 28 0.02 3.77 -2.61
N GLU A 29 -0.40 4.95 -2.16
CA GLU A 29 -0.41 5.29 -0.73
C GLU A 29 -1.72 4.91 -0.06
N ALA A 30 -1.66 4.11 1.00
CA ALA A 30 -2.80 3.88 1.87
C ALA A 30 -2.88 4.96 2.97
N GLU A 31 -4.06 5.12 3.55
CA GLU A 31 -4.31 6.00 4.68
C GLU A 31 -4.89 5.21 5.86
N VAL A 32 -4.44 5.54 7.07
CA VAL A 32 -4.87 4.93 8.32
C VAL A 32 -5.58 5.97 9.15
N ARG A 33 -6.83 5.67 9.50
CA ARG A 33 -7.73 6.56 10.23
C ARG A 33 -8.26 5.87 11.47
N GLU A 34 -8.81 6.66 12.38
CA GLU A 34 -9.58 6.13 13.49
C GLU A 34 -10.97 5.70 13.01
N GLY A 35 -11.34 4.46 13.31
CA GLY A 35 -12.59 3.85 12.91
C GLY A 35 -13.74 4.21 13.85
N PRO A 36 -15.00 4.10 13.38
CA PRO A 36 -16.19 4.50 14.14
C PRO A 36 -16.48 3.65 15.39
N ARG A 37 -15.78 2.52 15.59
CA ARG A 37 -15.92 1.65 16.77
C ARG A 37 -14.64 1.62 17.63
N GLY A 38 -13.77 2.62 17.45
CA GLY A 38 -12.42 2.64 17.99
C GLY A 38 -11.46 1.75 17.19
N GLY A 39 -10.18 2.11 17.22
CA GLY A 39 -9.10 1.38 16.54
C GLY A 39 -8.91 1.76 15.06
N PRO A 40 -7.90 1.19 14.39
CA PRO A 40 -7.52 1.61 13.05
C PRO A 40 -8.48 1.08 11.98
N CYS A 41 -8.74 1.93 11.00
CA CYS A 41 -9.38 1.57 9.76
C CYS A 41 -8.54 2.05 8.57
N PHE A 42 -8.65 1.37 7.45
CA PHE A 42 -7.72 1.48 6.33
C PHE A 42 -8.44 1.90 5.06
N THR A 43 -7.85 2.83 4.32
CA THR A 43 -8.35 3.34 3.05
C THR A 43 -7.21 3.77 2.13
N ILE A 44 -7.51 4.40 1.00
CA ILE A 44 -6.55 5.04 0.10
C ILE A 44 -6.58 6.55 0.27
N THR A 45 -5.53 7.27 -0.09
CA THR A 45 -5.54 8.74 0.03
C THR A 45 -6.49 9.40 -1.00
N PRO A 46 -6.91 10.66 -0.79
CA PRO A 46 -7.66 11.43 -1.80
C PRO A 46 -6.88 11.65 -3.11
N HIS A 47 -5.54 11.54 -3.08
CA HIS A 47 -4.74 11.57 -4.29
C HIS A 47 -4.90 10.30 -5.11
N GLU A 48 -4.85 9.14 -4.46
CA GLU A 48 -5.02 7.85 -5.12
C GLU A 48 -6.41 7.69 -5.74
N GLU A 49 -7.47 8.12 -5.04
CA GLU A 49 -8.84 8.07 -5.56
C GLU A 49 -9.01 8.88 -6.86
N ARG A 50 -8.30 10.01 -6.99
CA ARG A 50 -8.29 10.82 -8.22
C ARG A 50 -7.63 10.12 -9.40
N LEU A 51 -6.75 9.14 -9.16
CA LEU A 51 -6.13 8.31 -10.20
C LEU A 51 -7.07 7.17 -10.64
N GLY A 52 -8.10 6.89 -9.85
CA GLY A 52 -9.16 5.94 -10.14
C GLY A 52 -9.61 5.19 -8.89
N THR A 53 -10.68 4.42 -9.03
CA THR A 53 -11.29 3.65 -7.95
C THR A 53 -11.15 2.16 -8.25
N PRO A 54 -10.07 1.50 -7.79
CA PRO A 54 -9.91 0.06 -8.00
C PRO A 54 -10.84 -0.73 -7.08
N ASP A 55 -11.03 -2.00 -7.39
CA ASP A 55 -11.87 -2.90 -6.59
C ASP A 55 -11.07 -3.55 -5.46
N PHE A 56 -11.52 -3.42 -4.21
CA PHE A 56 -10.85 -4.01 -3.06
C PHE A 56 -10.86 -5.55 -3.13
N GLN A 57 -9.68 -6.17 -3.03
CA GLN A 57 -9.52 -7.64 -3.05
C GLN A 57 -9.10 -8.19 -1.68
N GLY A 58 -8.35 -7.44 -0.90
CA GLY A 58 -7.88 -7.91 0.39
C GLY A 58 -7.01 -6.92 1.13
N ILE A 59 -6.62 -7.30 2.33
CA ILE A 59 -5.72 -6.54 3.17
C ILE A 59 -4.90 -7.48 4.03
N VAL A 60 -3.66 -7.10 4.27
CA VAL A 60 -2.79 -7.75 5.23
C VAL A 60 -2.16 -6.69 6.12
N VAL A 61 -2.06 -6.99 7.40
CA VAL A 61 -1.37 -6.18 8.41
C VAL A 61 -0.29 -7.01 9.06
N TRP A 62 0.91 -6.45 9.16
CA TRP A 62 2.09 -7.10 9.73
C TRP A 62 2.63 -6.34 10.93
N GLU A 63 3.24 -7.10 11.83
CA GLU A 63 4.18 -6.63 12.83
C GLU A 63 5.58 -7.14 12.47
N GLY A 64 6.42 -6.25 11.92
CA GLY A 64 7.66 -6.67 11.29
C GLY A 64 7.39 -7.64 10.14
N ALA A 65 7.95 -8.86 10.22
CA ALA A 65 7.74 -9.92 9.23
C ALA A 65 6.51 -10.81 9.51
N HIS A 66 5.85 -10.66 10.67
CA HIS A 66 4.79 -11.56 11.09
C HIS A 66 3.41 -11.01 10.67
N PRO A 67 2.60 -11.75 9.89
CA PRO A 67 1.25 -11.33 9.56
C PRO A 67 0.36 -11.44 10.81
N LEU A 68 -0.15 -10.30 11.28
CA LEU A 68 -1.08 -10.24 12.42
C LEU A 68 -2.53 -10.41 12.01
N TRP A 69 -2.85 -9.98 10.79
CA TRP A 69 -4.20 -10.08 10.26
C TRP A 69 -4.15 -10.11 8.74
N LYS A 70 -4.95 -11.02 8.16
CA LYS A 70 -5.17 -11.10 6.72
C LYS A 70 -6.65 -11.30 6.48
N MET A 71 -7.16 -10.56 5.50
CA MET A 71 -8.50 -10.73 4.99
C MET A 71 -8.48 -10.65 3.46
N THR A 72 -9.23 -11.55 2.83
CA THR A 72 -9.36 -11.61 1.38
C THR A 72 -10.84 -11.70 1.05
N MET A 73 -11.29 -10.90 0.09
CA MET A 73 -12.65 -10.93 -0.40
C MET A 73 -12.88 -12.16 -1.28
N PRO A 74 -14.08 -12.77 -1.24
CA PRO A 74 -14.51 -13.73 -2.26
C PRO A 74 -14.50 -13.08 -3.65
N LYS A 75 -14.16 -13.84 -4.69
CA LYS A 75 -14.00 -13.30 -6.06
C LYS A 75 -15.28 -12.63 -6.60
N GLU A 76 -16.44 -13.11 -6.14
CA GLU A 76 -17.77 -12.68 -6.55
C GLU A 76 -18.27 -11.48 -5.75
N ARG A 77 -17.58 -11.11 -4.66
CA ARG A 77 -17.96 -10.01 -3.76
C ARG A 77 -16.79 -9.06 -3.61
N THR A 78 -16.82 -7.95 -4.34
CA THR A 78 -15.87 -6.86 -4.18
C THR A 78 -16.61 -5.54 -4.02
N PHE A 79 -15.89 -4.48 -3.70
CA PHE A 79 -16.41 -3.13 -3.61
C PHE A 79 -15.35 -2.13 -4.05
N PRO A 80 -15.76 -0.96 -4.57
CA PRO A 80 -14.84 0.09 -4.94
C PRO A 80 -14.08 0.61 -3.72
N LEU A 81 -12.76 0.66 -3.83
CA LEU A 81 -11.87 1.24 -2.83
C LEU A 81 -11.81 2.75 -3.01
N THR A 82 -12.60 3.46 -2.21
CA THR A 82 -12.74 4.93 -2.20
C THR A 82 -12.20 5.52 -0.90
N TYR A 83 -11.72 6.76 -0.92
CA TYR A 83 -11.26 7.48 0.28
C TYR A 83 -12.34 7.60 1.36
N GLY A 84 -13.60 7.76 0.94
CA GLY A 84 -14.76 7.85 1.84
C GLY A 84 -15.09 6.57 2.60
N MET A 85 -14.57 5.42 2.16
CA MET A 85 -14.77 4.13 2.79
C MET A 85 -13.59 3.79 3.70
N CYS A 86 -13.85 3.07 4.80
CA CYS A 86 -12.79 2.64 5.71
C CYS A 86 -12.98 1.18 6.10
N VAL A 87 -11.96 0.36 5.85
CA VAL A 87 -11.93 -1.07 6.19
C VAL A 87 -11.45 -1.22 7.64
N PRO A 88 -12.30 -1.60 8.60
CA PRO A 88 -11.88 -1.70 9.99
C PRO A 88 -10.98 -2.91 10.22
N TYR A 89 -9.97 -2.76 11.07
CA TYR A 89 -9.11 -3.86 11.48
C TYR A 89 -9.92 -5.03 12.07
N GLY A 90 -9.55 -6.26 11.67
CA GLY A 90 -10.27 -7.48 12.02
C GLY A 90 -11.59 -7.71 11.28
N GLY A 91 -11.91 -6.87 10.28
CA GLY A 91 -13.06 -7.10 9.39
C GLY A 91 -14.41 -7.07 10.11
N ARG A 92 -14.54 -6.26 11.16
CA ARG A 92 -15.74 -6.22 12.03
C ARG A 92 -16.92 -5.42 11.43
N VAL A 93 -17.21 -5.62 10.15
CA VAL A 93 -18.40 -5.07 9.46
C VAL A 93 -19.07 -6.16 8.63
N ALA A 94 -20.40 -6.08 8.50
CA ALA A 94 -21.21 -7.15 7.89
C ALA A 94 -20.85 -7.44 6.42
N SER A 95 -20.30 -6.46 5.71
CA SER A 95 -19.89 -6.57 4.31
C SER A 95 -18.56 -7.29 4.10
N LEU A 96 -17.79 -7.53 5.17
CA LEU A 96 -16.46 -8.15 5.09
C LEU A 96 -16.44 -9.56 5.69
N PRO A 97 -15.59 -10.45 5.16
CA PRO A 97 -15.28 -11.72 5.81
C PRO A 97 -14.75 -11.50 7.22
N ARG A 98 -15.40 -12.14 8.21
CA ARG A 98 -14.87 -12.19 9.57
C ARG A 98 -13.62 -13.05 9.59
N THR A 99 -12.54 -12.47 10.06
CA THR A 99 -11.21 -13.09 10.08
C THR A 99 -10.62 -12.87 11.46
N VAL A 100 -9.86 -13.84 11.94
CA VAL A 100 -9.19 -13.72 13.24
C VAL A 100 -8.04 -12.72 13.09
N SER A 101 -8.03 -11.70 13.93
CA SER A 101 -6.98 -10.70 14.00
C SER A 101 -6.26 -10.79 15.34
N GLY A 102 -4.94 -10.72 15.34
CA GLY A 102 -4.17 -10.53 16.57
C GLY A 102 -4.50 -9.22 17.27
N PRO A 103 -4.19 -9.07 18.57
CA PRO A 103 -4.32 -7.80 19.26
C PRO A 103 -3.29 -6.79 18.73
N LEU A 104 -3.72 -5.54 18.59
CA LEU A 104 -2.80 -4.43 18.38
C LEU A 104 -2.39 -3.87 19.75
N VAL A 105 -1.09 -3.62 19.93
CA VAL A 105 -0.49 -3.19 21.18
C VAL A 105 0.07 -1.78 21.01
N PRO A 106 -0.25 -0.84 21.93
CA PRO A 106 0.36 0.48 21.92
C PRO A 106 1.89 0.44 21.92
N GLY A 107 2.51 1.38 21.22
CA GLY A 107 3.97 1.47 21.11
C GLY A 107 4.59 0.60 20.01
N ARG A 108 3.79 -0.24 19.33
CA ARG A 108 4.26 -1.08 18.23
C ARG A 108 3.97 -0.45 16.87
N ILE A 109 4.87 -0.70 15.93
CA ILE A 109 4.74 -0.26 14.54
C ILE A 109 4.21 -1.42 13.69
N TYR A 110 3.20 -1.09 12.90
CA TYR A 110 2.55 -2.00 11.98
C TYR A 110 2.68 -1.50 10.55
N SER A 111 2.81 -2.44 9.63
CA SER A 111 2.74 -2.18 8.19
C SER A 111 1.47 -2.79 7.65
N LEU A 112 0.85 -2.15 6.66
CA LEU A 112 -0.32 -2.68 5.98
C LEU A 112 -0.15 -2.65 4.47
N ARG A 113 -0.80 -3.58 3.80
CA ARG A 113 -0.96 -3.60 2.36
C ARG A 113 -2.41 -3.91 2.02
N ILE A 114 -3.04 -3.01 1.28
CA ILE A 114 -4.32 -3.27 0.62
C ILE A 114 -4.01 -3.84 -0.77
N GLU A 115 -4.66 -4.95 -1.10
CA GLU A 115 -4.65 -5.54 -2.43
C GLU A 115 -5.91 -5.08 -3.16
N ALA A 116 -5.73 -4.52 -4.36
CA ALA A 116 -6.81 -4.03 -5.17
C ALA A 116 -6.68 -4.53 -6.61
N ARG A 117 -7.82 -4.76 -7.27
CA ARG A 117 -7.86 -5.05 -8.70
C ARG A 117 -7.92 -3.73 -9.44
N PRO A 118 -6.92 -3.39 -10.27
CA PRO A 118 -6.94 -2.17 -11.05
C PRO A 118 -8.20 -2.07 -11.90
N GLY A 119 -8.81 -0.88 -11.94
CA GLY A 119 -9.89 -0.59 -12.88
C GLY A 119 -9.36 -0.50 -14.32
N GLY A 120 -10.26 -0.43 -15.31
CA GLY A 120 -9.90 -0.41 -16.74
C GLY A 120 -9.04 0.78 -17.22
N GLY A 121 -8.65 1.71 -16.33
CA GLY A 121 -7.92 2.93 -16.66
C GLY A 121 -6.39 2.88 -16.47
N GLY A 122 -5.82 1.75 -16.04
CA GLY A 122 -4.36 1.52 -15.97
C GLY A 122 -3.54 2.41 -15.01
N ARG A 123 -4.13 3.46 -14.44
CA ARG A 123 -3.48 4.41 -13.52
C ARG A 123 -3.54 4.01 -12.05
N THR A 124 -4.48 3.13 -11.69
CA THR A 124 -4.65 2.64 -10.32
C THR A 124 -3.58 1.61 -9.97
N ALA A 125 -3.03 1.71 -8.76
CA ALA A 125 -2.07 0.73 -8.26
C ALA A 125 -2.77 -0.60 -7.89
N PRO A 126 -2.14 -1.76 -8.10
CA PRO A 126 -2.63 -3.03 -7.57
C PRO A 126 -2.44 -3.18 -6.05
N PHE A 127 -1.55 -2.39 -5.45
CA PHE A 127 -1.24 -2.42 -4.03
C PHE A 127 -1.19 -1.02 -3.43
N TYR A 128 -1.64 -0.88 -2.19
CA TYR A 128 -1.54 0.36 -1.43
C TYR A 128 -0.93 0.09 -0.06
N GLU A 129 0.05 0.89 0.36
CA GLU A 129 0.81 0.64 1.58
C GLU A 129 0.81 1.83 2.53
N ALA A 130 0.85 1.52 3.83
CA ALA A 130 1.06 2.50 4.88
C ALA A 130 1.71 1.84 6.11
N ARG A 131 2.27 2.67 6.97
CA ARG A 131 2.76 2.28 8.30
C ARG A 131 1.99 3.06 9.36
N PHE A 132 1.71 2.44 10.49
CA PHE A 132 0.98 3.08 11.58
C PHE A 132 1.39 2.50 12.93
N CYS A 133 0.98 3.18 14.00
CA CYS A 133 1.11 2.69 15.36
C CYS A 133 -0.12 3.09 16.19
N LEU A 134 -0.23 2.50 17.38
CA LEU A 134 -1.16 2.94 18.39
C LEU A 134 -0.40 3.74 19.46
N ALA A 135 -0.69 5.04 19.55
CA ALA A 135 -0.13 5.94 20.55
C ALA A 135 -0.92 5.81 21.85
N ARG A 136 -0.24 5.63 22.99
CA ARG A 136 -0.92 5.68 24.29
C ARG A 136 -1.22 7.14 24.64
N GLN A 137 -2.47 7.45 24.94
CA GLN A 137 -2.89 8.75 25.44
C GLN A 137 -2.74 8.84 26.96
N HIS A 138 -2.74 10.05 27.50
CA HIS A 138 -2.61 10.31 28.95
C HIS A 138 -3.76 9.73 29.79
N ASP A 139 -4.94 9.56 29.19
CA ASP A 139 -6.11 8.95 29.84
C ASP A 139 -6.09 7.40 29.81
N GLY A 140 -5.01 6.81 29.29
CA GLY A 140 -4.84 5.37 29.14
C GLY A 140 -5.46 4.78 27.87
N SER A 141 -6.16 5.59 27.06
CA SER A 141 -6.69 5.18 25.76
C SER A 141 -5.58 5.07 24.70
N ALA A 142 -5.93 4.55 23.52
CA ALA A 142 -4.99 4.39 22.41
C ALA A 142 -5.49 5.13 21.15
N ALA A 143 -4.68 6.03 20.61
CA ALA A 143 -4.94 6.78 19.39
C ALA A 143 -4.24 6.12 18.19
N VAL A 144 -4.85 6.17 17.02
CA VAL A 144 -4.24 5.70 15.78
C VAL A 144 -3.34 6.80 15.21
N HIS A 145 -2.09 6.47 14.88
CA HIS A 145 -1.16 7.42 14.25
C HIS A 145 -0.54 6.81 13.00
N GLN A 146 -0.77 7.45 11.84
CA GLN A 146 -0.11 7.08 10.60
C GLN A 146 1.32 7.64 10.56
N ILE A 147 2.27 6.80 10.15
CA ILE A 147 3.67 7.16 10.00
C ILE A 147 3.90 7.55 8.54
N ALA A 148 4.24 8.80 8.30
CA ALA A 148 4.52 9.31 6.95
C ALA A 148 5.74 8.59 6.34
N ASN A 149 5.66 8.25 5.05
CA ASN A 149 6.64 7.42 4.33
C ASN A 149 7.98 8.13 4.00
N ALA A 150 8.26 9.32 4.57
CA ALA A 150 9.45 10.10 4.23
C ALA A 150 10.62 9.81 5.19
N ASP A 151 11.83 9.72 4.62
CA ASP A 151 13.20 9.49 5.16
C ASP A 151 13.64 10.31 6.41
N ARG A 152 12.75 10.98 7.12
CA ARG A 152 13.02 11.58 8.44
C ARG A 152 12.49 10.67 9.53
N GLU A 153 13.17 9.54 9.69
CA GLU A 153 12.92 8.49 10.69
C GLU A 153 12.96 9.02 12.14
N ARG A 154 13.72 10.09 12.41
CA ARG A 154 14.03 10.53 13.79
C ARG A 154 13.01 11.44 14.49
N PRO A 155 12.30 12.40 13.85
CA PRO A 155 11.32 13.23 14.56
C PRO A 155 9.91 12.60 14.64
N ARG A 156 9.58 11.62 13.77
CA ARG A 156 8.20 11.15 13.55
C ARG A 156 7.84 9.83 14.24
N MET A 157 8.82 9.10 14.77
CA MET A 157 8.57 8.02 15.74
C MET A 157 8.08 8.55 17.10
N ALA A 158 8.14 9.86 17.35
CA ALA A 158 7.70 10.48 18.61
C ALA A 158 6.22 10.22 18.93
N GLY A 159 5.35 10.07 17.91
CA GLY A 159 3.95 9.70 18.11
C GLY A 159 3.71 8.22 18.43
N CYS A 160 4.71 7.37 18.21
CA CYS A 160 4.65 5.93 18.45
C CYS A 160 5.42 5.49 19.69
N LEU A 161 6.24 6.37 20.28
CA LEU A 161 6.85 6.15 21.57
C LEU A 161 5.83 6.49 22.65
N PRO A 162 5.72 5.70 23.74
CA PRO A 162 4.95 6.14 24.90
C PRO A 162 5.50 7.50 25.38
N PRO A 163 4.66 8.45 25.84
CA PRO A 163 5.16 9.65 26.51
C PRO A 163 6.06 9.20 27.66
N GLY A 164 7.29 9.73 27.69
CA GLY A 164 8.40 9.20 28.48
C GLY A 164 8.11 9.03 29.97
N ASP A 165 8.73 8.00 30.54
CA ASP A 165 9.02 7.90 31.98
C ASP A 165 9.94 9.04 32.45
#